data_AF-A0A929MYJ2-F1
#
_entry.id   AF-A0A929MYJ2-F1
#
_cell.length_a   1.000
_cell.length_b   1.000
_cell.length_c   1.000
_cell.angle_alpha   90.00
_cell.angle_beta   90.00
_cell.angle_gamma   90.00
#
_symmetry.space_group_name_H-M   'P 1'
#
loop_
_entity.id
_entity.type
_entity.pdbx_description
1 polymer ?
#
loop_
_entity_poly.entity_id
_entity_poly.type
_entity_poly.pdbx_seq_one_letter_code
_entity_poly.pdbx_strand_id
1 'polypeptide(L)'
;ARDVGEILGHRLEDDRSDVAFERILVSNPDVAGRPVSQLNVAKRFGAAITRVRRGDLDLLARDDLDLQLGDHLAVVVPIEELDAISDWLGDSERRVAEVDAMAFGIGMVLGMLLGVVSFPMPGGSSFQLGSAAGPLIVGMVLGALRRTGPLVWTLPAAANLTIRQIGLMLFLAALGLNAGPQMAALLQGGEGGRAALLALVIVAVCCAAQALAGRFLGLSSARAAGGVAGFLGQPAVLQAAEARVVDERVEAAYATLFAFSIIVKILLVPLITTFM
;
A
#
# COMPACT_ATOMS: atom_id res chain seq x y z
N ALA A 1 62.76 6.42 3.89
CA ALA A 1 61.51 5.68 4.17
C ALA A 1 60.72 6.35 5.30
N ARG A 2 60.42 7.66 5.18
CA ARG A 2 59.85 8.46 6.28
C ARG A 2 58.70 9.39 5.82
N ASP A 3 57.97 9.01 4.77
CA ASP A 3 56.88 9.83 4.20
C ASP A 3 55.54 9.06 4.11
N VAL A 4 55.16 8.29 5.14
CA VAL A 4 53.91 7.49 5.13
C VAL A 4 52.86 8.01 6.14
N GLY A 5 53.03 9.24 6.64
CA GLY A 5 52.06 9.88 7.54
C GLY A 5 52.20 9.49 9.03
N GLU A 6 51.47 10.21 9.88
CA GLU A 6 51.43 10.00 11.34
C GLU A 6 50.25 9.11 11.74
N ILE A 7 50.47 8.27 12.76
CA ILE A 7 49.41 7.45 13.36
C ILE A 7 48.60 8.34 14.29
N LEU A 8 47.34 8.59 13.92
CA LEU A 8 46.39 9.30 14.76
C LEU A 8 46.02 8.45 15.98
N GLY A 9 45.98 9.08 17.17
CA GLY A 9 45.62 8.44 18.44
C GLY A 9 44.12 8.14 18.59
N HIS A 10 43.31 8.53 17.62
CA HIS A 10 41.89 8.23 17.52
C HIS A 10 41.61 7.61 16.15
N ARG A 11 40.55 6.80 16.06
CA ARG A 11 40.12 6.25 14.78
C ARG A 11 39.22 7.27 14.09
N LEU A 12 39.61 7.67 12.88
CA LEU A 12 38.82 8.60 12.06
C LEU A 12 37.40 8.08 11.76
N GLU A 13 37.19 6.77 11.81
CA GLU A 13 35.89 6.11 11.62
C GLU A 13 34.87 6.39 12.75
N ASP A 14 35.34 6.78 13.92
CA ASP A 14 34.48 7.15 15.07
C ASP A 14 34.34 8.67 15.24
N ASP A 15 35.00 9.47 14.40
CA ASP A 15 34.97 10.91 14.47
C ASP A 15 33.68 11.47 13.86
N ARG A 16 32.88 12.14 14.69
CA ARG A 16 31.61 12.78 14.33
C ARG A 16 31.66 14.30 14.46
N SER A 17 32.86 14.89 14.47
CA SER A 17 33.04 16.33 14.67
C SER A 17 32.57 17.18 13.49
N ASP A 18 32.61 16.65 12.27
CA ASP A 18 32.25 17.40 11.05
C ASP A 18 30.88 17.01 10.46
N VAL A 19 30.42 15.78 10.72
CA VAL A 19 29.18 15.24 10.15
C VAL A 19 28.26 14.61 11.21
N ALA A 20 26.98 14.94 11.11
CA ALA A 20 25.90 14.34 11.89
C ALA A 20 25.28 13.15 11.15
N PHE A 21 24.84 12.15 11.92
CA PHE A 21 24.13 10.97 11.45
C PHE A 21 22.79 10.91 12.16
N GLU A 22 21.76 11.51 11.57
CA GLU A 22 20.45 11.66 12.21
C GLU A 22 19.34 10.94 11.48
N ARG A 23 18.29 10.60 12.22
CA ARG A 23 17.05 10.08 11.66
C ARG A 23 15.98 11.17 11.69
N ILE A 24 15.63 11.69 10.53
CA ILE A 24 14.69 12.81 10.40
C ILE A 24 13.37 12.31 9.81
N LEU A 25 12.24 12.70 10.40
CA LEU A 25 10.90 12.32 9.95
C LEU A 25 10.43 13.21 8.79
N VAL A 26 10.13 12.61 7.64
CA VAL A 26 9.51 13.32 6.52
C VAL A 26 8.09 13.70 6.89
N SER A 27 7.91 14.98 7.19
CA SER A 27 6.61 15.58 7.52
C SER A 27 6.22 16.73 6.59
N ASN A 28 7.12 17.13 5.69
CA ASN A 28 6.86 18.13 4.67
C ASN A 28 6.17 17.51 3.44
N PRO A 29 4.91 17.90 3.12
CA PRO A 29 4.20 17.45 1.92
C PRO A 29 4.91 17.83 0.62
N ASP A 30 5.75 18.87 0.64
CA ASP A 30 6.50 19.29 -0.53
C ASP A 30 7.61 18.32 -0.93
N VAL A 31 8.13 17.56 0.03
CA VAL A 31 9.14 16.52 -0.16
C VAL A 31 8.47 15.18 -0.50
N ALA A 32 7.31 14.90 0.11
CA ALA A 32 6.56 13.68 -0.13
C ALA A 32 6.10 13.52 -1.59
N GLY A 33 6.10 12.27 -2.06
CA GLY A 33 5.75 11.91 -3.43
C GLY A 33 6.86 12.17 -4.46
N ARG A 34 8.05 12.62 -4.03
CA ARG A 34 9.22 12.80 -4.91
C ARG A 34 10.25 11.68 -4.70
N PRO A 35 10.95 11.25 -5.75
CA PRO A 35 12.07 10.32 -5.64
C PRO A 35 13.26 10.98 -4.95
N VAL A 36 14.05 10.19 -4.22
CA VAL A 36 15.27 10.63 -3.51
C VAL A 36 16.19 11.46 -4.42
N SER A 37 16.35 11.03 -5.68
CA SER A 37 17.17 11.76 -6.68
C SER A 37 16.71 13.18 -6.95
N GLN A 38 15.40 13.46 -6.94
CA GLN A 38 14.86 14.80 -7.20
C GLN A 38 15.09 15.79 -6.06
N LEU A 39 15.34 15.28 -4.85
CA LEU A 39 15.58 16.12 -3.67
C LEU A 39 16.93 16.84 -3.75
N ASN A 40 17.90 16.25 -4.48
CA ASN A 40 19.23 16.80 -4.68
C ASN A 40 19.91 17.23 -3.36
N VAL A 41 19.71 16.46 -2.28
CA VAL A 41 20.20 16.78 -0.92
C VAL A 41 21.72 16.95 -0.87
N ALA A 42 22.46 16.21 -1.69
CA ALA A 42 23.91 16.34 -1.81
C ALA A 42 24.34 17.73 -2.33
N LYS A 43 23.62 18.27 -3.32
CA LYS A 43 23.91 19.59 -3.87
C LYS A 43 23.40 20.72 -2.99
N ARG A 44 22.29 20.50 -2.29
CA ARG A 44 21.60 21.54 -1.52
C ARG A 44 22.18 21.73 -0.12
N PHE A 45 22.56 20.64 0.55
CA PHE A 45 22.96 20.62 1.95
C PHE A 45 24.30 19.89 2.19
N GLY A 46 24.96 19.39 1.14
CA GLY A 46 26.12 18.49 1.30
C GLY A 46 25.74 17.15 1.94
N ALA A 47 24.45 16.79 1.95
CA ALA A 47 23.94 15.64 2.69
C ALA A 47 23.75 14.39 1.81
N ALA A 48 23.76 13.21 2.43
CA ALA A 48 23.41 11.94 1.80
C ALA A 48 22.33 11.22 2.61
N ILE A 49 21.27 10.78 1.92
CA ILE A 49 20.27 9.87 2.50
C ILE A 49 20.76 8.45 2.22
N THR A 50 20.98 7.67 3.27
CA THR A 50 21.53 6.30 3.16
C THR A 50 20.44 5.24 3.23
N ARG A 51 19.45 5.46 4.08
CA ARG A 51 18.34 4.53 4.34
C ARG A 51 17.05 5.29 4.57
N VAL A 52 15.95 4.61 4.24
CA VAL A 52 14.59 5.08 4.47
C VAL A 52 13.88 4.03 5.28
N ARG A 53 13.46 4.38 6.50
CA ARG A 53 12.62 3.52 7.31
C ARG A 53 11.16 3.90 7.12
N ARG A 54 10.37 2.97 6.60
CA ARG A 54 8.94 3.14 6.34
C ARG A 54 8.15 2.15 7.21
N GLY A 55 7.55 2.65 8.28
CA GLY A 55 7.03 1.78 9.34
C GLY A 55 8.15 0.87 9.88
N ASP A 56 7.93 -0.44 9.85
CA ASP A 56 8.90 -1.45 10.31
C ASP A 56 9.92 -1.88 9.23
N LEU A 57 9.83 -1.33 8.02
CA LEU A 57 10.70 -1.70 6.91
C LEU A 57 11.91 -0.77 6.81
N ASP A 58 13.10 -1.35 6.65
CA ASP A 58 14.36 -0.61 6.43
C ASP A 58 14.79 -0.75 4.97
N LEU A 59 14.59 0.32 4.19
CA LEU A 59 14.81 0.36 2.75
C LEU A 59 16.13 1.09 2.43
N LEU A 60 16.83 0.63 1.41
CA LEU A 60 17.95 1.37 0.84
C LEU A 60 17.42 2.60 0.09
N ALA A 61 18.04 3.75 0.32
CA ALA A 61 17.72 5.00 -0.35
C ALA A 61 18.22 4.99 -1.80
N ARG A 62 17.47 4.33 -2.68
CA ARG A 62 17.75 4.33 -4.12
C ARG A 62 17.25 5.62 -4.75
N ASP A 63 17.86 6.01 -5.87
CA ASP A 63 17.50 7.21 -6.62
C ASP A 63 16.04 7.24 -7.09
N ASP A 64 15.46 6.07 -7.33
CA ASP A 64 14.07 5.86 -7.76
C ASP A 64 13.09 5.68 -6.59
N LEU A 65 13.58 5.66 -5.35
CA LEU A 65 12.73 5.49 -4.18
C LEU A 65 12.00 6.80 -3.90
N ASP A 66 10.70 6.80 -4.13
CA ASP A 66 9.83 7.90 -3.74
C ASP A 66 9.62 7.95 -2.23
N LEU A 67 9.79 9.14 -1.66
CA LEU A 67 9.53 9.40 -0.26
C LEU A 67 8.04 9.52 0.02
N GLN A 68 7.63 9.07 1.20
CA GLN A 68 6.27 9.18 1.73
C GLN A 68 6.28 9.97 3.03
N LEU A 69 5.13 10.58 3.35
CA LEU A 69 4.93 11.17 4.67
C LEU A 69 5.04 10.07 5.73
N GLY A 70 5.83 10.32 6.78
CA GLY A 70 6.10 9.34 7.83
C GLY A 70 7.35 8.49 7.63
N ASP A 71 8.05 8.63 6.51
CA ASP A 71 9.35 7.99 6.33
C ASP A 71 10.37 8.61 7.30
N HIS A 72 11.18 7.78 7.95
CA HIS A 72 12.35 8.24 8.70
C HIS A 72 13.60 8.07 7.83
N LEU A 73 14.23 9.19 7.48
CA LEU A 73 15.43 9.19 6.64
C LEU A 73 16.66 9.12 7.53
N ALA A 74 17.55 8.16 7.26
CA ALA A 74 18.89 8.16 7.82
C ALA A 74 19.78 9.08 6.97
N VAL A 75 20.06 10.27 7.51
CA VAL A 75 20.76 11.35 6.81
C VAL A 75 22.16 11.51 7.39
N VAL A 76 23.14 11.59 6.50
CA VAL A 76 24.51 12.03 6.82
C VAL A 76 24.66 13.45 6.30
N VAL A 77 24.93 14.42 7.17
CA VAL A 77 24.92 15.85 6.81
C VAL A 77 26.00 16.60 7.61
N PRO A 78 26.63 17.66 7.08
CA PRO A 78 27.47 18.54 7.88
C PRO A 78 26.67 19.09 9.07
N ILE A 79 27.31 19.19 10.24
CA ILE A 79 26.61 19.61 11.47
C ILE A 79 25.95 20.99 11.30
N GLU A 80 26.61 21.89 10.58
CA GLU A 80 26.13 23.25 10.30
C GLU A 80 24.83 23.29 9.48
N GLU A 81 24.56 22.25 8.67
CA GLU A 81 23.39 22.15 7.79
C GLU A 81 22.28 21.27 8.39
N LEU A 82 22.51 20.67 9.56
CA LEU A 82 21.58 19.72 10.18
C LEU A 82 20.21 20.35 10.45
N ASP A 83 20.19 21.55 11.03
CA ASP A 83 18.95 22.26 11.33
C ASP A 83 18.21 22.64 10.03
N ALA A 84 18.95 23.08 9.01
CA ALA A 84 18.37 23.48 7.72
C ALA A 84 17.74 22.31 6.97
N ILE A 85 18.37 21.13 6.97
CA ILE A 85 17.78 19.93 6.35
C ILE A 85 16.62 19.39 7.18
N SER A 86 16.70 19.45 8.52
CA SER A 86 15.63 19.03 9.42
C SER A 86 14.38 19.89 9.22
N ASP A 87 14.52 21.21 9.19
CA ASP A 87 13.40 22.12 8.93
C ASP A 87 12.80 21.93 7.54
N TRP A 88 13.64 21.62 6.55
CA TRP A 88 13.20 21.42 5.17
C TRP A 88 12.46 20.09 4.96
N LEU A 89 12.97 18.98 5.51
CA LEU A 89 12.26 17.69 5.54
C LEU A 89 11.02 17.77 6.47
N GLY A 90 11.07 18.71 7.41
CA GLY A 90 10.25 18.75 8.61
C GLY A 90 10.74 17.71 9.63
N ASP A 91 10.09 17.68 10.79
CA ASP A 91 10.27 16.61 11.78
C ASP A 91 9.06 16.61 12.74
N SER A 92 7.87 16.36 12.19
CA SER A 92 6.61 16.54 12.92
C SER A 92 5.67 15.36 12.73
N GLU A 93 5.57 14.52 13.77
CA GLU A 93 4.63 13.39 13.81
C GLU A 93 3.18 13.85 13.66
N ARG A 94 2.82 15.00 14.23
CA ARG A 94 1.47 15.55 14.13
C ARG A 94 1.07 15.83 12.68
N ARG A 95 1.94 16.50 11.91
CA ARG A 95 1.67 16.80 10.49
C ARG A 95 1.54 15.54 9.64
N VAL A 96 2.33 14.51 9.94
CA VAL A 96 2.23 13.21 9.27
C VAL A 96 0.91 12.51 9.60
N ALA A 97 0.42 12.65 10.83
CA ALA A 97 -0.81 11.99 11.27
C ALA A 97 -2.09 12.68 10.76
N GLU A 98 -2.01 13.94 10.33
CA GLU A 98 -3.15 14.69 9.80
C GLU A 98 -3.52 14.17 8.40
N VAL A 99 -4.76 13.67 8.28
CA VAL A 99 -5.32 13.29 6.98
C VAL A 99 -5.67 14.56 6.22
N ASP A 100 -5.18 14.67 4.98
CA ASP A 100 -5.67 15.70 4.06
C ASP A 100 -7.13 15.37 3.67
N ALA A 101 -8.06 15.90 4.47
CA ALA A 101 -9.49 15.71 4.28
C ALA A 101 -9.97 16.23 2.92
N MET A 102 -9.27 17.23 2.35
CA MET A 102 -9.60 17.78 1.04
C MET A 102 -9.21 16.79 -0.06
N ALA A 103 -7.98 16.26 -0.04
CA ALA A 103 -7.55 15.24 -0.99
C ALA A 103 -8.44 13.98 -0.92
N PHE A 104 -8.73 13.50 0.30
CA PHE A 104 -9.63 12.36 0.50
C PHE A 104 -11.05 12.63 -0.04
N GLY A 105 -11.62 13.78 0.30
CA GLY A 105 -12.97 14.18 -0.16
C GLY A 105 -13.06 14.30 -1.68
N ILE A 106 -12.08 14.95 -2.31
CA ILE A 106 -12.02 15.06 -3.78
C ILE A 106 -11.90 13.67 -4.42
N GLY A 107 -11.03 12.81 -3.91
CA GLY A 107 -10.87 11.45 -4.41
C GLY A 107 -12.17 10.64 -4.33
N MET A 108 -12.88 10.74 -3.21
CA MET A 108 -14.18 10.09 -3.01
C MET A 108 -15.26 10.61 -3.96
N VAL A 109 -15.36 11.93 -4.13
CA VAL A 109 -16.32 12.55 -5.05
C VAL A 109 -16.03 12.14 -6.49
N LEU A 110 -14.77 12.23 -6.95
CA LEU A 110 -14.36 11.79 -8.28
C LEU A 110 -14.67 10.29 -8.49
N GLY A 111 -14.41 9.47 -7.47
CA GLY A 111 -14.74 8.06 -7.45
C GLY A 111 -16.22 7.78 -7.63
N MET A 112 -17.07 8.46 -6.88
CA MET A 112 -18.53 8.32 -6.97
C MET A 112 -19.06 8.84 -8.31
N LEU A 113 -18.54 9.96 -8.80
CA LEU A 113 -18.90 10.50 -10.12
C LEU A 113 -18.57 9.48 -11.22
N LEU A 114 -17.39 8.87 -11.19
CA LEU A 114 -17.02 7.80 -12.11
C LEU A 114 -17.96 6.59 -11.95
N GLY A 115 -18.37 6.26 -10.72
CA GLY A 115 -19.29 5.17 -10.41
C GLY A 115 -20.67 5.31 -11.05
N VAL A 116 -21.18 6.54 -11.20
CA VAL A 116 -22.50 6.83 -11.78
C VAL A 116 -22.46 6.88 -13.32
N VAL A 117 -21.27 6.93 -13.93
CA VAL A 117 -21.14 6.91 -15.39
C VAL A 117 -21.74 5.61 -15.94
N SER A 118 -22.71 5.78 -16.84
CA SER A 118 -23.40 4.69 -17.51
C SER A 118 -22.79 4.43 -18.88
N PHE A 119 -22.29 3.22 -19.10
CA PHE A 119 -21.75 2.76 -20.36
C PHE A 119 -22.79 1.92 -21.11
N PRO A 120 -23.09 2.23 -22.38
CA PRO A 120 -24.00 1.43 -23.18
C PRO A 120 -23.35 0.07 -23.49
N MET A 121 -24.08 -1.01 -23.21
CA MET A 121 -23.64 -2.37 -23.51
C MET A 121 -24.33 -2.91 -24.77
N PRO A 122 -23.73 -3.89 -25.46
CA PRO A 122 -24.41 -4.65 -26.50
C PRO A 122 -25.70 -5.26 -25.94
N GLY A 123 -26.81 -5.18 -26.69
CA GLY A 123 -28.11 -5.70 -26.24
C GLY A 123 -29.04 -4.66 -25.57
N GLY A 124 -28.67 -3.38 -25.56
CA GLY A 124 -29.55 -2.28 -25.11
C GLY A 124 -29.60 -2.07 -23.59
N SER A 125 -28.81 -2.83 -22.82
CA SER A 125 -28.62 -2.60 -21.39
C SER A 125 -27.57 -1.50 -21.13
N SER A 126 -27.69 -0.81 -20.01
CA SER A 126 -26.70 0.16 -19.54
C SER A 126 -25.95 -0.41 -18.34
N PHE A 127 -24.63 -0.30 -18.33
CA PHE A 127 -23.77 -0.73 -17.24
C PHE A 127 -23.23 0.47 -16.45
N GLN A 128 -23.36 0.44 -15.14
CA GLN A 128 -22.75 1.42 -14.23
C GLN A 128 -21.68 0.74 -13.39
N LEU A 129 -20.56 1.43 -13.17
CA LEU A 129 -19.49 0.94 -12.29
C LEU A 129 -19.96 0.81 -10.84
N GLY A 130 -20.89 1.67 -10.43
CA GLY A 130 -21.44 1.73 -9.09
C GLY A 130 -20.46 2.30 -8.06
N SER A 131 -20.94 2.38 -6.82
CA SER A 131 -20.20 2.92 -5.67
C SER A 131 -19.02 2.06 -5.20
N ALA A 132 -18.89 0.83 -5.72
CA ALA A 132 -17.77 -0.04 -5.42
C ALA A 132 -16.60 0.16 -6.41
N ALA A 133 -16.85 0.09 -7.72
CA ALA A 133 -15.76 0.14 -8.72
C ALA A 133 -15.25 1.57 -8.95
N GLY A 134 -16.12 2.57 -8.94
CA GLY A 134 -15.74 3.97 -9.22
C GLY A 134 -14.66 4.50 -8.25
N PRO A 135 -14.92 4.51 -6.93
CA PRO A 135 -13.92 4.92 -5.93
C PRO A 135 -12.66 4.05 -5.93
N LEU A 136 -12.77 2.75 -6.21
CA LEU A 136 -11.62 1.86 -6.29
C LEU A 136 -10.70 2.22 -7.46
N ILE A 137 -11.25 2.48 -8.65
CA ILE A 137 -10.45 2.86 -9.83
C ILE A 137 -9.82 4.24 -9.62
N VAL A 138 -10.60 5.22 -9.18
CA VAL A 138 -10.07 6.58 -8.93
C VAL A 138 -9.02 6.55 -7.82
N GLY A 139 -9.25 5.83 -6.73
CA GLY A 139 -8.29 5.67 -5.64
C GLY A 139 -6.98 5.05 -6.10
N MET A 140 -7.02 4.04 -6.98
CA MET A 140 -5.80 3.46 -7.57
C MET A 140 -5.05 4.46 -8.46
N VAL A 141 -5.77 5.21 -9.31
CA VAL A 141 -5.15 6.21 -10.19
C VAL A 141 -4.50 7.33 -9.39
N LEU A 142 -5.24 7.92 -8.44
CA LEU A 142 -4.73 8.99 -7.57
C LEU A 142 -3.60 8.49 -6.66
N GLY A 143 -3.71 7.27 -6.12
CA GLY A 143 -2.65 6.63 -5.35
C GLY A 143 -1.39 6.39 -6.17
N ALA A 144 -1.52 5.99 -7.44
CA ALA A 144 -0.39 5.84 -8.36
C ALA A 144 0.26 7.19 -8.71
N LEU A 145 -0.54 8.25 -8.86
CA LEU A 145 -0.04 9.61 -9.06
C LEU A 145 0.68 10.16 -7.81
N ARG A 146 0.26 9.71 -6.62
CA ARG A 146 0.75 10.08 -5.27
C ARG A 146 0.56 11.54 -4.89
N ARG A 147 0.80 12.47 -5.82
CA ARG A 147 0.69 13.91 -5.64
C ARG A 147 0.27 14.59 -6.93
N THR A 148 -0.56 15.63 -6.82
CA THR A 148 -0.81 16.59 -7.90
C THR A 148 -0.79 18.01 -7.36
N GLY A 149 0.24 18.79 -7.71
CA GLY A 149 0.40 20.15 -7.20
C GLY A 149 0.59 20.16 -5.67
N PRO A 150 -0.25 20.84 -4.88
CA PRO A 150 -0.16 20.82 -3.42
C PRO A 150 -0.83 19.59 -2.77
N LEU A 151 -1.68 18.86 -3.50
CA LEU A 151 -2.46 17.75 -2.95
C LEU A 151 -1.64 16.46 -2.92
N VAL A 152 -1.55 15.85 -1.74
CA VAL A 152 -0.95 14.53 -1.53
C VAL A 152 -2.06 13.49 -1.43
N TRP A 153 -2.08 12.55 -2.37
CA TRP A 153 -3.10 11.51 -2.49
C TRP A 153 -2.82 10.29 -1.59
N THR A 154 -1.61 10.18 -1.04
CA THR A 154 -1.24 9.09 -0.14
C THR A 154 -1.77 9.34 1.26
N LEU A 155 -2.44 8.35 1.85
CA LEU A 155 -2.89 8.42 3.23
C LEU A 155 -1.76 8.13 4.22
N PRO A 156 -1.72 8.81 5.38
CA PRO A 156 -0.86 8.42 6.49
C PRO A 156 -1.08 6.96 6.91
N ALA A 157 -0.01 6.26 7.27
CA ALA A 157 -0.07 4.83 7.61
C ALA A 157 -1.10 4.52 8.72
N ALA A 158 -1.10 5.32 9.80
CA ALA A 158 -2.04 5.15 10.91
C ALA A 158 -3.51 5.31 10.47
N ALA A 159 -3.79 6.28 9.60
CA ALA A 159 -5.12 6.50 9.05
C ALA A 159 -5.54 5.35 8.13
N ASN A 160 -4.66 4.90 7.24
CA ASN A 160 -4.90 3.76 6.35
C ASN A 160 -5.23 2.48 7.14
N LEU A 161 -4.42 2.15 8.16
CA LEU A 161 -4.65 0.99 9.02
C LEU A 161 -6.01 1.07 9.74
N THR A 162 -6.32 2.24 10.30
CA THR A 162 -7.59 2.47 11.01
C THR A 162 -8.79 2.31 10.07
N ILE A 163 -8.75 2.96 8.89
CA ILE A 163 -9.82 2.87 7.87
C ILE A 163 -9.98 1.43 7.40
N ARG A 164 -8.88 0.72 7.14
CA ARG A 164 -8.89 -0.70 6.72
C ARG A 164 -9.53 -1.59 7.77
N GLN A 165 -9.18 -1.40 9.05
CA GLN A 165 -9.75 -2.18 10.16
C GLN A 165 -11.25 -1.90 10.32
N ILE A 166 -11.66 -0.63 10.32
CA ILE A 166 -13.08 -0.26 10.41
C ILE A 166 -13.86 -0.82 9.22
N GLY A 167 -13.34 -0.65 8.00
CA GLY A 167 -13.95 -1.18 6.78
C GLY A 167 -14.11 -2.70 6.83
N LEU A 168 -13.09 -3.42 7.30
CA LEU A 168 -13.16 -4.87 7.48
C LEU A 168 -14.18 -5.28 8.54
N MET A 169 -14.22 -4.60 9.69
CA MET A 169 -15.20 -4.89 10.74
C MET A 169 -16.63 -4.69 10.23
N LEU A 170 -16.90 -3.60 9.52
CA LEU A 170 -18.20 -3.32 8.91
C LEU A 170 -18.54 -4.35 7.82
N PHE A 171 -17.58 -4.72 6.97
CA PHE A 171 -17.77 -5.74 5.95
C PHE A 171 -18.12 -7.11 6.57
N LEU A 172 -17.38 -7.56 7.58
CA LEU A 172 -17.64 -8.83 8.27
C LEU A 172 -18.99 -8.81 8.99
N ALA A 173 -19.36 -7.69 9.63
CA ALA A 173 -20.67 -7.53 10.25
C ALA A 173 -21.79 -7.63 9.21
N ALA A 174 -21.70 -6.90 8.10
CA ALA A 174 -22.69 -6.96 7.03
C ALA A 174 -22.76 -8.35 6.39
N LEU A 175 -21.62 -8.99 6.12
CA LEU A 175 -21.57 -10.35 5.57
C LEU A 175 -22.23 -11.35 6.52
N GLY A 176 -21.92 -11.28 7.82
CA GLY A 176 -22.53 -12.13 8.84
C GLY A 176 -24.04 -11.95 8.94
N LEU A 177 -24.53 -10.71 8.89
CA LEU A 177 -25.97 -10.41 8.92
C LEU A 177 -26.71 -10.89 7.67
N ASN A 178 -26.12 -10.76 6.49
CA ASN A 178 -26.76 -11.15 5.23
C ASN A 178 -26.67 -12.65 4.94
N ALA A 179 -25.50 -13.27 5.16
CA ALA A 179 -25.25 -14.67 4.84
C ALA A 179 -25.55 -15.61 6.01
N GLY A 180 -25.58 -15.12 7.25
CA GLY A 180 -25.80 -15.91 8.46
C GLY A 180 -27.06 -16.78 8.42
N PRO A 181 -28.24 -16.25 8.07
CA PRO A 181 -29.47 -17.05 7.99
C PRO A 181 -29.39 -18.18 6.96
N GLN A 182 -28.78 -17.91 5.81
CA GLN A 182 -28.60 -18.89 4.73
C GLN A 182 -27.63 -19.99 5.15
N MET A 183 -26.54 -19.62 5.83
CA MET A 183 -25.60 -20.58 6.41
C MET A 183 -26.27 -21.44 7.48
N ALA A 184 -27.07 -20.84 8.37
CA ALA A 184 -27.79 -21.59 9.39
C ALA A 184 -28.78 -22.60 8.78
N ALA A 185 -29.53 -22.19 7.74
CA ALA A 185 -30.43 -23.07 7.01
C ALA A 185 -29.68 -24.22 6.32
N LEU A 186 -28.52 -23.93 5.72
CA LEU A 186 -27.66 -24.93 5.06
C LEU A 186 -27.10 -25.96 6.06
N LEU A 187 -26.70 -25.53 7.25
CA LEU A 187 -26.17 -26.41 8.30
C LEU A 187 -27.25 -27.27 8.95
N GLN A 188 -28.47 -26.75 9.06
CA GLN A 188 -29.63 -27.51 9.53
C GLN A 188 -30.13 -28.48 8.46
N GLY A 189 -29.96 -28.13 7.18
CA GLY A 189 -30.17 -29.04 6.07
C GLY A 189 -29.11 -30.15 6.05
N GLY A 190 -29.49 -31.37 5.66
CA GLY A 190 -28.55 -32.48 5.45
C GLY A 190 -27.49 -32.23 4.36
N GLU A 191 -27.56 -31.09 3.68
CA GLU A 191 -26.66 -30.63 2.63
C GLU A 191 -25.40 -29.92 3.17
N GLY A 192 -25.38 -29.52 4.46
CA GLY A 192 -24.28 -28.72 5.04
C GLY A 192 -22.90 -29.36 4.89
N GLY A 193 -22.80 -30.68 5.09
CA GLY A 193 -21.55 -31.43 4.91
C GLY A 193 -21.04 -31.43 3.47
N ARG A 194 -21.94 -31.56 2.48
CA ARG A 194 -21.58 -31.51 1.06
C ARG A 194 -21.14 -30.11 0.65
N ALA A 195 -21.83 -29.09 1.12
CA ALA A 195 -21.48 -27.71 0.85
C ALA A 195 -20.15 -27.30 1.49
N ALA A 196 -19.87 -27.76 2.72
CA ALA A 196 -18.58 -27.55 3.37
C ALA A 196 -17.44 -28.23 2.62
N LEU A 197 -17.64 -29.48 2.17
CA LEU A 197 -16.67 -30.19 1.34
C LEU A 197 -16.41 -29.48 0.01
N LEU A 198 -17.48 -29.03 -0.66
CA LEU A 198 -17.36 -28.29 -1.92
C LEU A 198 -16.58 -26.98 -1.72
N ALA A 199 -16.90 -26.22 -0.66
CA ALA A 199 -16.19 -24.99 -0.33
C ALA A 199 -14.70 -25.26 -0.05
N LEU A 200 -14.39 -26.31 0.72
CA LEU A 200 -13.01 -26.72 1.00
C LEU A 200 -12.26 -27.08 -0.29
N VAL A 201 -12.87 -27.86 -1.17
CA VAL A 201 -12.27 -28.26 -2.44
C VAL A 201 -12.01 -27.04 -3.33
N ILE A 202 -12.99 -26.14 -3.48
CA ILE A 202 -12.83 -24.92 -4.28
C ILE A 202 -11.70 -24.06 -3.73
N VAL A 203 -11.68 -23.80 -2.42
CA VAL A 203 -10.62 -22.99 -1.80
C VAL A 203 -9.25 -23.66 -1.96
N ALA A 204 -9.15 -24.97 -1.71
CA ALA A 204 -7.90 -25.70 -1.85
C ALA A 204 -7.37 -25.67 -3.30
N VAL A 205 -8.25 -25.86 -4.29
CA VAL A 205 -7.89 -25.79 -5.71
C VAL A 205 -7.46 -24.39 -6.11
N CYS A 206 -8.20 -23.35 -5.72
CA CYS A 206 -7.82 -21.96 -6.00
C CYS A 206 -6.48 -21.59 -5.37
N CYS A 207 -6.26 -21.94 -4.10
CA CYS A 207 -4.99 -21.71 -3.40
C CYS A 207 -3.83 -22.47 -4.07
N ALA A 208 -4.03 -23.73 -4.42
CA ALA A 208 -3.01 -24.53 -5.11
C ALA A 208 -2.69 -23.95 -6.48
N ALA A 209 -3.70 -23.60 -7.28
CA ALA A 209 -3.53 -23.00 -8.60
C ALA A 209 -2.77 -21.66 -8.52
N GLN A 210 -3.11 -20.80 -7.57
CA GLN A 210 -2.40 -19.53 -7.35
C GLN A 210 -0.97 -19.74 -6.86
N ALA A 211 -0.71 -20.69 -5.96
CA ALA A 211 0.64 -21.02 -5.51
C ALA A 211 1.51 -21.60 -6.63
N LEU A 212 0.93 -22.48 -7.46
CA LEU A 212 1.57 -23.04 -8.66
C LEU A 212 1.87 -21.93 -9.67
N ALA A 213 0.89 -21.08 -9.98
CA ALA A 213 1.08 -19.94 -10.88
C ALA A 213 2.18 -19.01 -10.37
N GLY A 214 2.18 -18.68 -9.07
CA GLY A 214 3.23 -17.89 -8.45
C GLY A 214 4.62 -18.52 -8.60
N ARG A 215 4.71 -19.86 -8.45
CA ARG A 215 5.96 -20.60 -8.67
C ARG A 215 6.40 -20.56 -10.13
N PHE A 216 5.50 -20.79 -11.09
CA PHE A 216 5.81 -20.75 -12.52
C PHE A 216 6.23 -19.35 -12.99
N LEU A 217 5.65 -18.31 -12.41
CA LEU A 217 5.98 -16.90 -12.69
C LEU A 217 7.23 -16.41 -11.92
N GLY A 218 7.87 -17.25 -11.10
CA GLY A 218 9.04 -16.88 -10.31
C GLY A 218 8.77 -15.81 -9.24
N LEU A 219 7.53 -15.74 -8.74
CA LEU A 219 7.15 -14.79 -7.69
C LEU A 219 7.78 -15.20 -6.35
N SER A 220 8.15 -14.21 -5.52
CA SER A 220 8.56 -14.47 -4.15
C SER A 220 7.38 -15.04 -3.34
N SER A 221 7.69 -15.79 -2.27
CA SER A 221 6.69 -16.33 -1.34
C SER A 221 5.76 -15.24 -0.79
N ALA A 222 6.31 -14.06 -0.47
CA ALA A 222 5.54 -12.89 -0.03
C ALA A 222 4.52 -12.41 -1.08
N ARG A 223 4.94 -12.26 -2.35
CA ARG A 223 4.03 -11.85 -3.44
C ARG A 223 2.97 -12.90 -3.72
N ALA A 224 3.34 -14.17 -3.66
CA ALA A 224 2.39 -15.27 -3.84
C ALA A 224 1.34 -15.30 -2.72
N ALA A 225 1.75 -15.12 -1.45
CA ALA A 225 0.83 -15.06 -0.32
C ALA A 225 -0.14 -13.88 -0.43
N GLY A 226 0.37 -12.68 -0.75
CA GLY A 226 -0.46 -11.50 -1.01
C GLY A 226 -1.41 -11.70 -2.19
N GLY A 227 -0.92 -12.30 -3.29
CA GLY A 227 -1.73 -12.63 -4.46
C GLY A 227 -2.88 -13.59 -4.15
N VAL A 228 -2.65 -14.65 -3.37
CA VAL A 228 -3.71 -15.56 -2.93
C VAL A 228 -4.77 -14.80 -2.13
N ALA A 229 -4.37 -13.97 -1.16
CA ALA A 229 -5.31 -13.17 -0.38
C ALA A 229 -6.11 -12.20 -1.27
N GLY A 230 -5.45 -11.58 -2.25
CA GLY A 230 -6.05 -10.62 -3.17
C GLY A 230 -7.04 -11.28 -4.14
N PHE A 231 -6.67 -12.44 -4.71
CA PHE A 231 -7.54 -13.21 -5.60
C PHE A 231 -8.82 -13.69 -4.90
N LEU A 232 -8.67 -14.20 -3.68
CA LEU A 232 -9.81 -14.62 -2.85
C LEU A 232 -10.65 -13.42 -2.38
N GLY A 233 -10.09 -12.21 -2.42
CA GLY A 233 -10.71 -11.00 -1.89
C GLY A 233 -11.02 -11.08 -0.41
N GLN A 234 -10.15 -11.74 0.36
CA GLN A 234 -10.35 -12.01 1.78
C GLN A 234 -9.28 -11.31 2.64
N PRO A 235 -9.62 -10.17 3.28
CA PRO A 235 -8.70 -9.44 4.15
C PRO A 235 -8.20 -10.26 5.35
N ALA A 236 -8.95 -11.26 5.81
CA ALA A 236 -8.50 -12.16 6.88
C ALA A 236 -7.26 -12.98 6.48
N VAL A 237 -7.14 -13.38 5.21
CA VAL A 237 -5.97 -14.10 4.70
C VAL A 237 -4.77 -13.17 4.61
N LEU A 238 -4.98 -11.90 4.21
CA LEU A 238 -3.94 -10.87 4.24
C LEU A 238 -3.40 -10.66 5.65
N GLN A 239 -4.28 -10.44 6.63
CA GLN A 239 -3.85 -10.26 8.03
C GLN A 239 -3.10 -11.47 8.57
N ALA A 240 -3.52 -12.69 8.22
CA ALA A 240 -2.80 -13.90 8.61
C ALA A 240 -1.40 -13.98 7.98
N ALA A 241 -1.21 -13.47 6.76
CA ALA A 241 0.09 -13.38 6.11
C ALA A 241 0.98 -12.31 6.75
N GLU A 242 0.44 -11.12 7.01
CA GLU A 242 1.14 -10.00 7.67
C GLU A 242 1.59 -10.38 9.09
N ALA A 243 0.78 -11.15 9.82
CA ALA A 243 1.13 -11.63 11.16
C ALA A 243 2.33 -12.62 11.18
N ARG A 244 2.70 -13.20 10.03
CA ARG A 244 3.83 -14.14 9.92
C ARG A 244 5.10 -13.48 9.45
N VAL A 245 5.00 -12.59 8.46
CA VAL A 245 6.14 -11.91 7.84
C VAL A 245 5.73 -10.49 7.50
N VAL A 246 6.50 -9.52 8.01
CA VAL A 246 6.36 -8.12 7.66
C VAL A 246 7.14 -7.86 6.36
N ASP A 247 6.43 -7.84 5.23
CA ASP A 247 7.00 -7.58 3.90
C ASP A 247 5.99 -6.79 3.04
N GLU A 248 6.38 -5.60 2.57
CA GLU A 248 5.57 -4.72 1.71
C GLU A 248 5.03 -5.43 0.45
N ARG A 249 5.73 -6.46 -0.02
CA ARG A 249 5.36 -7.20 -1.22
C ARG A 249 4.06 -7.99 -1.02
N VAL A 250 3.70 -8.33 0.22
CA VAL A 250 2.44 -9.00 0.55
C VAL A 250 1.28 -8.02 0.33
N GLU A 251 1.36 -6.84 0.94
CA GLU A 251 0.32 -5.80 0.84
C GLU A 251 0.19 -5.30 -0.61
N ALA A 252 1.31 -5.05 -1.29
CA ALA A 252 1.32 -4.63 -2.68
C ALA A 252 0.69 -5.67 -3.62
N ALA A 253 1.00 -6.96 -3.43
CA ALA A 253 0.41 -8.04 -4.23
C ALA A 253 -1.09 -8.21 -3.93
N TYR A 254 -1.50 -8.11 -2.66
CA TYR A 254 -2.92 -8.13 -2.29
C TYR A 254 -3.69 -6.99 -2.96
N ALA A 255 -3.22 -5.75 -2.80
CA ALA A 255 -3.92 -4.57 -3.29
C ALA A 255 -4.10 -4.61 -4.81
N THR A 256 -3.03 -4.97 -5.53
CA THR A 256 -3.06 -5.07 -7.00
C THR A 256 -3.99 -6.17 -7.49
N LEU A 257 -3.86 -7.40 -6.97
CA LEU A 257 -4.68 -8.52 -7.43
C LEU A 257 -6.14 -8.38 -7.02
N PHE A 258 -6.40 -7.86 -5.81
CA PHE A 258 -7.76 -7.59 -5.33
C PHE A 258 -8.47 -6.60 -6.24
N ALA A 259 -7.84 -5.44 -6.48
CA ALA A 259 -8.45 -4.39 -7.29
C ALA A 259 -8.69 -4.86 -8.72
N PHE A 260 -7.71 -5.53 -9.34
CA PHE A 260 -7.86 -6.13 -10.65
C PHE A 260 -9.00 -7.15 -10.70
N SER A 261 -9.05 -8.07 -9.73
CA SER A 261 -10.08 -9.13 -9.67
C SER A 261 -11.48 -8.55 -9.50
N ILE A 262 -11.64 -7.50 -8.67
CA ILE A 262 -12.92 -6.81 -8.48
C ILE A 262 -13.37 -6.15 -9.78
N ILE A 263 -12.49 -5.41 -10.47
CA ILE A 263 -12.82 -4.76 -11.74
C ILE A 263 -13.24 -5.80 -12.78
N VAL A 264 -12.45 -6.86 -12.95
CA VAL A 264 -12.77 -7.94 -13.89
C VAL A 264 -14.13 -8.55 -13.55
N LYS A 265 -14.37 -8.93 -12.29
CA LYS A 265 -15.64 -9.53 -11.85
C LYS A 265 -16.84 -8.62 -12.14
N ILE A 266 -16.71 -7.32 -11.86
CA ILE A 266 -17.76 -6.33 -12.08
C ILE A 266 -18.10 -6.20 -13.58
N LEU A 267 -17.11 -6.29 -14.47
CA LEU A 267 -17.32 -6.27 -15.93
C LEU A 267 -17.87 -7.59 -16.47
N LEU A 268 -17.49 -8.72 -15.87
CA LEU A 268 -17.83 -10.06 -16.35
C LEU A 268 -19.30 -10.41 -16.08
N VAL A 269 -19.87 -9.94 -14.96
CA VAL A 269 -21.28 -10.22 -14.61
C VAL A 269 -22.27 -9.72 -15.69
N PRO A 270 -22.27 -8.42 -16.07
CA PRO A 270 -23.10 -7.92 -17.15
C PRO A 270 -22.86 -8.67 -18.47
N LEU A 271 -21.60 -8.94 -18.80
CA LEU A 271 -21.22 -9.66 -20.02
C LEU A 271 -21.90 -11.02 -20.10
N ILE A 272 -21.81 -11.83 -19.04
CA ILE A 272 -22.47 -13.14 -18.98
C ILE A 272 -23.98 -12.99 -19.12
N THR A 273 -24.59 -12.06 -18.38
CA THR A 273 -26.05 -11.87 -18.40
C THR A 273 -26.57 -11.37 -19.74
N THR A 274 -25.75 -10.69 -20.55
CA THR A 274 -26.12 -10.29 -21.92
C THR A 274 -26.15 -11.49 -22.88
N PHE A 275 -25.38 -12.55 -22.61
CA PHE A 275 -25.33 -13.76 -23.44
C PHE A 275 -26.21 -14.92 -22.93
N MET A 276 -26.84 -14.77 -21.76
CA MET A 276 -27.83 -15.70 -21.20
C MET A 276 -29.25 -15.26 -21.53
#